data_AF-A0A023E015-F1
#
_entry.id   AF-A0A023E015-F1
#
_cell.length_a   1.000
_cell.length_b   1.000
_cell.length_c   1.000
_cell.angle_alpha   90.00
_cell.angle_beta   90.00
_cell.angle_gamma   90.00
#
_symmetry.space_group_name_H-M   'P 1'
#
loop_
_entity.id
_entity.type
_entity.pdbx_description
1 polymer ?
#
loop_
_entity_poly.entity_id
_entity_poly.type
_entity_poly.pdbx_seq_one_letter_code
_entity_poly.pdbx_strand_id
1 'polypeptide(L)'
;MDTDISRDKEVGVKSLLGYKLKKTQHALRLHMDEALRTINLTTPQYAVLAQLELKPGTSNATLERSAFITAKTMHGIVSNLEKRGLIQRKNDVSHGKILCTELTDQDHKVVIQAHDMIRAFTNAVKQEAIDVIEMSLSPGDFYVLTHGNICPDNVFDHEDKDKLQLIDFEWVRPGSSLLDATYFRMNFPTCWCAKALPEEVILELEGLYRQTIASKIKASLDDAKYNESYAAACGFWLLSSMPFALRIMDKDECWPSGPVPVDSLWKQEANLARPRFISRLQAFIQVSKAYNLLHHSRKSAEQTLAKAYEKWDDAKPLDLYPAFQN
;
A
#
# COMPACT_ATOMS: atom_id res chain seq x y z
N MET A 1 49.63 -1.56 -8.49
CA MET A 1 48.59 -0.59 -8.07
C MET A 1 47.35 -0.94 -8.85
N ASP A 2 46.52 -1.80 -8.29
CA ASP A 2 45.42 -2.47 -9.00
C ASP A 2 44.22 -2.57 -8.05
N THR A 3 43.78 -1.41 -7.58
CA THR A 3 42.72 -1.27 -6.57
C THR A 3 41.84 -0.07 -6.91
N ASP A 4 41.12 -0.13 -8.03
CA ASP A 4 40.00 0.79 -8.27
C ASP A 4 38.93 0.28 -9.26
N ILE A 5 38.74 -1.04 -9.38
CA ILE A 5 37.72 -1.62 -10.28
C ILE A 5 36.67 -2.47 -9.52
N SER A 6 36.90 -2.78 -8.24
CA SER A 6 35.93 -3.57 -7.46
C SER A 6 34.91 -2.75 -6.69
N ARG A 7 35.11 -1.43 -6.50
CA ARG A 7 34.17 -0.57 -5.75
C ARG A 7 32.94 -0.14 -6.54
N ASP A 8 32.96 -0.25 -7.87
CA ASP A 8 31.88 0.27 -8.73
C ASP A 8 30.87 -0.78 -9.21
N LYS A 9 31.08 -2.07 -8.86
CA LYS A 9 30.08 -3.14 -9.10
C LYS A 9 28.94 -3.15 -8.07
N GLU A 10 28.98 -2.24 -7.10
CA GLU A 10 28.01 -2.12 -6.01
C GLU A 10 26.94 -1.03 -6.21
N VAL A 11 26.87 -0.39 -7.39
CA VAL A 11 25.54 -0.01 -7.91
C VAL A 11 24.88 -1.30 -8.41
N GLY A 12 24.54 -2.19 -7.48
CA GLY A 12 23.97 -3.49 -7.80
C GLY A 12 22.76 -3.27 -8.68
N VAL A 13 22.69 -3.92 -9.85
CA VAL A 13 21.61 -3.73 -10.84
C VAL A 13 20.21 -3.77 -10.19
N LYS A 14 20.05 -4.49 -9.09
CA LYS A 14 18.84 -4.58 -8.26
C LYS A 14 18.42 -3.26 -7.57
N SER A 15 19.34 -2.35 -7.27
CA SER A 15 19.07 -1.06 -6.64
C SER A 15 18.65 0.02 -7.65
N LEU A 16 19.02 -0.13 -8.93
CA LEU A 16 18.69 0.83 -9.99
C LEU A 16 17.17 1.02 -10.15
N LEU A 17 16.71 2.27 -10.17
CA LEU A 17 15.30 2.62 -10.38
C LEU A 17 14.74 1.99 -11.66
N GLY A 18 15.49 2.07 -12.77
CA GLY A 18 15.08 1.48 -14.04
C GLY A 18 14.85 -0.03 -13.96
N TYR A 19 15.67 -0.75 -13.20
CA TYR A 19 15.50 -2.18 -12.97
C TYR A 19 14.28 -2.46 -12.07
N LYS A 20 14.08 -1.70 -10.99
CA LYS A 20 12.91 -1.83 -10.12
C LYS A 20 11.61 -1.57 -10.91
N LEU A 21 11.57 -0.51 -11.73
CA LEU A 21 10.45 -0.23 -12.63
C LEU A 21 10.21 -1.36 -13.63
N LYS A 22 11.26 -1.88 -14.26
CA LYS A 22 11.15 -3.00 -15.21
C LYS A 22 10.62 -4.27 -14.54
N LYS A 23 11.08 -4.56 -13.32
CA LYS A 23 10.64 -5.71 -12.53
C LYS A 23 9.16 -5.58 -12.15
N THR A 24 8.73 -4.40 -11.71
CA THR A 24 7.31 -4.11 -11.41
C THR A 24 6.44 -4.25 -12.66
N GLN A 25 6.88 -3.67 -13.78
CA GLN A 25 6.18 -3.77 -15.07
C GLN A 25 6.08 -5.23 -15.55
N HIS A 26 7.13 -6.02 -15.35
CA HIS A 26 7.13 -7.45 -15.70
C HIS A 26 6.17 -8.25 -14.82
N ALA A 27 6.18 -8.04 -13.50
CA ALA A 27 5.26 -8.70 -12.58
C ALA A 27 3.80 -8.37 -12.91
N LEU A 28 3.48 -7.10 -13.13
CA LEU A 28 2.13 -6.67 -13.58
C LEU A 28 1.75 -7.36 -14.89
N ARG A 29 2.66 -7.40 -15.87
CA ARG A 29 2.41 -8.06 -17.16
C ARG A 29 2.12 -9.56 -17.00
N LEU A 30 2.84 -10.29 -16.16
CA LEU A 30 2.57 -11.72 -15.92
C LEU A 30 1.16 -11.94 -15.35
N HIS A 31 0.73 -11.08 -14.42
CA HIS A 31 -0.64 -11.12 -13.88
C HIS A 31 -1.69 -10.79 -14.94
N MET A 32 -1.45 -9.76 -15.76
CA MET A 32 -2.34 -9.40 -16.86
C MET A 32 -2.43 -10.52 -17.90
N ASP A 33 -1.30 -11.12 -18.28
CA ASP A 33 -1.27 -12.23 -19.24
C ASP A 33 -2.05 -13.43 -18.71
N GLU A 34 -1.94 -13.76 -17.42
CA GLU A 34 -2.71 -14.86 -16.81
C GLU A 34 -4.21 -14.58 -16.77
N ALA A 35 -4.61 -13.35 -16.42
CA ALA A 35 -6.02 -12.96 -16.44
C ALA A 35 -6.57 -13.01 -17.87
N LEU A 36 -5.96 -12.29 -18.80
CA LEU A 36 -6.42 -12.15 -20.19
C LEU A 36 -6.46 -13.48 -20.96
N ARG A 37 -5.70 -14.48 -20.53
CA ARG A 37 -5.70 -15.82 -21.11
C ARG A 37 -7.09 -16.46 -21.12
N THR A 38 -7.96 -16.18 -20.14
CA THR A 38 -9.31 -16.77 -20.10
C THR A 38 -10.24 -16.24 -21.20
N ILE A 39 -9.88 -15.11 -21.84
CA ILE A 39 -10.59 -14.53 -23.00
C ILE A 39 -9.74 -14.60 -24.27
N ASN A 40 -8.72 -15.47 -24.29
CA ASN A 40 -7.78 -15.67 -25.39
C ASN A 40 -7.08 -14.37 -25.83
N LEU A 41 -6.77 -13.47 -24.90
CA LEU A 41 -5.97 -12.28 -25.16
C LEU A 41 -4.61 -12.37 -24.50
N THR A 42 -3.64 -11.66 -25.08
CA THR A 42 -2.34 -11.37 -24.49
C THR A 42 -2.26 -9.89 -24.11
N THR A 43 -1.38 -9.53 -23.17
CA THR A 43 -1.18 -8.14 -22.76
C THR A 43 -0.88 -7.20 -23.94
N PRO A 44 -0.01 -7.56 -24.91
CA PRO A 44 0.21 -6.71 -26.09
C PRO A 44 -1.02 -6.55 -26.99
N GLN A 45 -1.84 -7.59 -27.16
CA GLN A 45 -3.10 -7.50 -27.92
C GLN A 45 -4.10 -6.58 -27.22
N TYR A 46 -4.26 -6.75 -25.91
CA TYR A 46 -5.09 -5.86 -25.10
C TYR A 46 -4.60 -4.40 -25.18
N ALA A 47 -3.29 -4.16 -25.09
CA ALA A 47 -2.74 -2.81 -25.20
C ALA A 47 -3.11 -2.13 -26.53
N VAL A 48 -3.09 -2.87 -27.64
CA VAL A 48 -3.54 -2.37 -28.95
C VAL A 48 -5.04 -2.05 -28.93
N LEU A 49 -5.88 -2.96 -28.43
CA LEU A 49 -7.33 -2.76 -28.37
C LEU A 49 -7.72 -1.56 -27.48
N ALA A 50 -7.08 -1.40 -26.32
CA ALA A 50 -7.30 -0.28 -25.42
C ALA A 50 -6.90 1.07 -26.06
N GLN A 51 -5.81 1.10 -26.84
CA GLN A 51 -5.42 2.30 -27.59
C GLN A 51 -6.41 2.63 -28.72
N LEU A 52 -6.99 1.62 -29.35
CA LEU A 52 -8.02 1.79 -30.37
C LEU A 52 -9.35 2.26 -29.80
N GLU A 53 -9.70 1.84 -28.57
CA GLU A 53 -10.85 2.37 -27.85
C GLU A 53 -10.68 3.85 -27.51
N LEU A 54 -9.50 4.24 -27.02
CA LEU A 54 -9.19 5.64 -26.70
C LEU A 54 -9.11 6.53 -27.94
N LYS A 55 -8.60 6.00 -29.05
CA LYS A 55 -8.42 6.75 -30.28
C LYS A 55 -8.70 5.90 -31.53
N PRO A 56 -9.99 5.73 -31.88
CA PRO A 56 -10.41 5.01 -33.08
C PRO A 56 -9.79 5.59 -34.35
N GLY A 57 -9.56 4.76 -35.37
CA GLY A 57 -9.02 5.17 -36.66
C GLY A 57 -7.52 5.49 -36.64
N THR A 58 -6.78 5.04 -35.63
CA THR A 58 -5.35 5.30 -35.49
C THR A 58 -4.50 4.43 -36.44
N SER A 59 -3.39 4.99 -36.93
CA SER A 59 -2.42 4.27 -37.77
C SER A 59 -1.49 3.34 -36.96
N ASN A 60 -0.94 2.31 -37.61
CA ASN A 60 0.01 1.39 -36.95
C ASN A 60 1.19 2.11 -36.28
N ALA A 61 1.75 3.15 -36.93
CA ALA A 61 2.88 3.91 -36.39
C ALA A 61 2.54 4.64 -35.09
N THR A 62 1.29 5.08 -34.93
CA THR A 62 0.83 5.69 -33.68
C THR A 62 0.54 4.62 -32.63
N LEU A 63 -0.06 3.48 -33.02
CA LEU A 63 -0.28 2.33 -32.11
C LEU A 63 1.03 1.79 -31.54
N GLU A 64 2.11 1.74 -32.32
CA GLU A 64 3.41 1.27 -31.86
C GLU A 64 3.93 2.10 -30.69
N ARG A 65 3.84 3.43 -30.81
CA ARG A 65 4.30 4.35 -29.77
C ARG A 65 3.41 4.30 -28.54
N SER A 66 2.10 4.27 -28.72
CA SER A 66 1.16 4.34 -27.59
C SER A 66 0.98 3.01 -26.87
N ALA A 67 1.17 1.87 -27.55
CA ALA A 67 1.13 0.53 -26.95
C ALA A 67 2.52 0.00 -26.53
N PHE A 68 3.60 0.76 -26.76
CA PHE A 68 4.99 0.36 -26.48
C PHE A 68 5.40 -0.95 -27.19
N ILE A 69 4.99 -1.09 -28.45
CA ILE A 69 5.20 -2.29 -29.26
C ILE A 69 6.00 -1.94 -30.52
N THR A 70 6.99 -2.76 -30.86
CA THR A 70 7.77 -2.60 -32.10
C THR A 70 6.91 -2.85 -33.35
N ALA A 71 7.19 -2.17 -34.47
CA ALA A 71 6.52 -2.38 -35.76
C ALA A 71 6.33 -3.84 -36.18
N LYS A 72 7.41 -4.65 -36.09
CA LYS A 72 7.38 -6.07 -36.45
C LYS A 72 6.31 -6.84 -35.66
N THR A 73 6.25 -6.59 -34.36
CA THR A 73 5.28 -7.21 -33.45
C THR A 73 3.87 -6.65 -33.68
N MET A 74 3.74 -5.34 -33.92
CA MET A 74 2.47 -4.68 -34.19
C MET A 74 1.76 -5.30 -35.40
N HIS A 75 2.49 -5.53 -36.51
CA HIS A 75 1.90 -6.17 -37.70
C HIS A 75 1.33 -7.56 -37.40
N GLY A 76 2.03 -8.38 -36.61
CA GLY A 76 1.54 -9.68 -36.20
C GLY A 76 0.29 -9.59 -35.31
N ILE A 77 0.28 -8.64 -34.37
CA ILE A 77 -0.86 -8.40 -33.47
C ILE A 77 -2.09 -7.95 -34.24
N VAL A 78 -1.97 -6.92 -35.08
CA VAL A 78 -3.06 -6.40 -35.91
C VAL A 78 -3.59 -7.49 -36.83
N SER A 79 -2.73 -8.24 -37.53
CA SER A 79 -3.20 -9.34 -38.38
C SER A 79 -3.93 -10.42 -37.59
N ASN A 80 -3.48 -10.76 -36.38
CA ASN A 80 -4.15 -11.74 -35.54
C ASN A 80 -5.51 -11.26 -35.01
N LEU A 81 -5.58 -10.00 -34.58
CA LEU A 81 -6.82 -9.39 -34.09
C LEU A 81 -7.84 -9.28 -35.22
N GLU A 82 -7.44 -8.86 -36.42
CA GLU A 82 -8.33 -8.77 -37.59
C GLU A 82 -8.86 -10.16 -38.01
N LYS A 83 -8.00 -11.20 -38.03
CA LYS A 83 -8.42 -12.58 -38.29
C LYS A 83 -9.44 -13.10 -37.27
N ARG A 84 -9.40 -12.58 -36.05
CA ARG A 84 -10.37 -12.90 -34.99
C ARG A 84 -11.63 -12.05 -35.05
N GLY A 85 -11.73 -11.13 -36.02
CA GLY A 85 -12.81 -10.17 -36.12
C GLY A 85 -12.76 -9.06 -35.07
N LEU A 86 -11.64 -8.92 -34.34
CA LEU A 86 -11.49 -8.00 -33.20
C LEU A 86 -11.11 -6.57 -33.57
N ILE A 87 -10.83 -6.32 -34.84
CA ILE A 87 -10.57 -5.01 -35.42
C ILE A 87 -10.91 -5.04 -36.91
N GLN A 88 -11.10 -3.86 -37.49
CA GLN A 88 -11.18 -3.66 -38.94
C GLN A 88 -10.17 -2.61 -39.40
N ARG A 89 -9.63 -2.79 -40.61
CA ARG A 89 -8.73 -1.81 -41.25
C ARG A 89 -9.41 -1.15 -42.43
N LYS A 90 -9.37 0.19 -42.47
CA LYS A 90 -9.88 1.02 -43.56
C LYS A 90 -8.78 1.94 -44.08
N ASN A 91 -8.87 2.33 -45.34
CA ASN A 91 -8.00 3.38 -45.86
C ASN A 91 -8.41 4.73 -45.26
N ASP A 92 -7.44 5.53 -44.85
CA ASP A 92 -7.65 6.90 -44.40
C ASP A 92 -8.26 7.74 -45.54
N VAL A 93 -9.36 8.44 -45.24
CA VAL A 93 -10.12 9.24 -46.20
C VAL A 93 -9.32 10.44 -46.72
N SER A 94 -8.38 10.95 -45.92
CA SER A 94 -7.53 12.10 -46.22
C SER A 94 -6.16 11.71 -46.81
N HIS A 95 -5.65 10.52 -46.46
CA HIS A 95 -4.36 10.01 -46.89
C HIS A 95 -4.48 8.54 -47.32
N GLY A 96 -5.02 8.27 -48.51
CA GLY A 96 -5.38 6.92 -49.00
C GLY A 96 -4.28 5.83 -49.05
N LYS A 97 -3.07 6.09 -48.53
CA LYS A 97 -2.02 5.08 -48.29
C LYS A 97 -1.89 4.66 -46.82
N ILE A 98 -2.54 5.36 -45.89
CA ILE A 98 -2.50 5.06 -44.46
C ILE A 98 -3.69 4.16 -44.13
N LEU A 99 -3.41 3.02 -43.50
CA LEU A 99 -4.46 2.15 -42.95
C LEU A 99 -4.80 2.60 -41.53
N CYS A 100 -6.05 2.98 -41.34
CA CYS A 100 -6.66 3.29 -40.06
C CYS A 100 -7.29 2.02 -39.49
N THR A 101 -7.04 1.76 -38.21
CA THR A 101 -7.59 0.60 -37.51
C THR A 101 -8.70 1.05 -36.57
N GLU A 102 -9.80 0.33 -36.53
CA GLU A 102 -10.96 0.57 -35.66
C GLU A 102 -11.39 -0.73 -34.98
N LEU A 103 -12.02 -0.61 -33.82
CA LEU A 103 -12.76 -1.71 -33.20
C LEU A 103 -14.05 -1.98 -34.00
N THR A 104 -14.52 -3.22 -34.00
CA THR A 104 -15.86 -3.62 -34.43
C THR A 104 -16.81 -3.68 -33.23
N ASP A 105 -18.12 -3.78 -33.48
CA ASP A 105 -19.14 -3.82 -32.41
C ASP A 105 -19.01 -5.04 -31.48
N GLN A 106 -18.49 -6.16 -31.99
CA GLN A 106 -18.21 -7.37 -31.21
C GLN A 106 -17.08 -7.14 -30.18
N ASP A 107 -16.27 -6.11 -30.39
CA ASP A 107 -14.95 -5.96 -29.77
C ASP A 107 -15.02 -5.09 -28.54
N HIS A 108 -15.94 -4.12 -28.53
CA HIS A 108 -16.22 -3.32 -27.35
C HIS A 108 -16.56 -4.20 -26.13
N LYS A 109 -17.28 -5.31 -26.33
CA LYS A 109 -17.58 -6.26 -25.24
C LYS A 109 -16.33 -6.99 -24.73
N VAL A 110 -15.45 -7.42 -25.64
CA VAL A 110 -14.19 -8.10 -25.28
C VAL A 110 -13.24 -7.14 -24.57
N VAL A 111 -13.17 -5.88 -25.02
CA VAL A 111 -12.36 -4.83 -24.40
C VAL A 111 -12.89 -4.47 -23.02
N ILE A 112 -14.20 -4.29 -22.84
CA ILE A 112 -14.82 -4.06 -21.52
C ILE A 112 -14.53 -5.25 -20.58
N GLN A 113 -14.69 -6.48 -21.04
CA GLN A 113 -14.39 -7.67 -20.25
C GLN A 113 -12.90 -7.72 -19.85
N ALA A 114 -11.99 -7.42 -20.78
CA ALA A 114 -10.56 -7.34 -20.51
C ALA A 114 -10.23 -6.25 -19.48
N HIS A 115 -10.85 -5.07 -19.61
CA HIS A 115 -10.73 -3.99 -18.64
C HIS A 115 -11.15 -4.46 -17.26
N ASP A 116 -12.32 -5.08 -17.12
CA ASP A 116 -12.83 -5.54 -15.83
C ASP A 116 -11.92 -6.59 -15.18
N MET A 117 -11.35 -7.50 -15.97
CA MET A 117 -10.40 -8.50 -15.47
C MET A 117 -9.08 -7.89 -15.00
N ILE A 118 -8.54 -6.92 -15.74
CA ILE A 118 -7.31 -6.20 -15.36
C ILE A 118 -7.58 -5.27 -14.16
N ARG A 119 -8.74 -4.60 -14.17
CA ARG A 119 -9.23 -3.74 -13.11
C ARG A 119 -9.45 -4.51 -11.83
N ALA A 120 -10.05 -5.70 -11.87
CA ALA A 120 -10.31 -6.51 -10.67
C ALA A 120 -9.04 -6.79 -9.86
N PHE A 121 -7.88 -6.89 -10.51
CA PHE A 121 -6.60 -7.11 -9.84
C PHE A 121 -6.14 -5.90 -9.00
N THR A 122 -6.31 -4.67 -9.48
CA THR A 122 -5.80 -3.46 -8.81
C THR A 122 -6.88 -2.63 -8.13
N ASN A 123 -8.12 -2.68 -8.61
CA ASN A 123 -9.21 -1.83 -8.14
C ASN A 123 -9.76 -2.27 -6.80
N ALA A 124 -9.76 -3.56 -6.46
CA ALA A 124 -10.34 -3.97 -5.18
C ALA A 124 -9.49 -3.50 -3.99
N VAL A 125 -8.16 -3.69 -4.06
CA VAL A 125 -7.22 -3.14 -3.07
C VAL A 125 -7.21 -1.61 -3.12
N LYS A 126 -7.23 -1.02 -4.33
CA LYS A 126 -7.26 0.44 -4.48
C LYS A 126 -8.54 1.04 -3.89
N GLN A 127 -9.69 0.42 -4.11
CA GLN A 127 -10.97 0.89 -3.60
C GLN A 127 -10.98 0.80 -2.08
N GLU A 128 -10.61 -0.34 -1.50
CA GLU A 128 -10.46 -0.44 -0.04
C GLU A 128 -9.46 0.58 0.52
N ALA A 129 -8.36 0.87 -0.19
CA ALA A 129 -7.43 1.91 0.23
C ALA A 129 -8.03 3.33 0.17
N ILE A 130 -8.86 3.62 -0.84
CA ILE A 130 -9.61 4.89 -0.93
C ILE A 130 -10.62 4.96 0.22
N ASP A 131 -11.42 3.92 0.41
CA ASP A 131 -12.46 3.86 1.45
C ASP A 131 -11.83 4.05 2.84
N VAL A 132 -10.70 3.39 3.11
CA VAL A 132 -9.91 3.55 4.34
C VAL A 132 -9.47 5.01 4.55
N ILE A 133 -8.96 5.66 3.50
CA ILE A 133 -8.53 7.06 3.58
C ILE A 133 -9.74 7.98 3.80
N GLU A 134 -10.84 7.76 3.07
CA GLU A 134 -12.06 8.54 3.19
C GLU A 134 -12.68 8.42 4.59
N MET A 135 -12.84 7.19 5.10
CA MET A 135 -13.33 6.93 6.46
C MET A 135 -12.46 7.55 7.55
N SER A 136 -11.14 7.62 7.32
CA SER A 136 -10.20 8.13 8.31
C SER A 136 -10.09 9.66 8.30
N LEU A 137 -10.27 10.30 7.13
CA LEU A 137 -9.94 11.71 6.93
C LEU A 137 -11.14 12.61 6.59
N SER A 138 -12.31 12.03 6.32
CA SER A 138 -13.51 12.77 5.94
C SER A 138 -14.51 12.83 7.10
N PRO A 139 -15.45 13.80 7.08
CA PRO A 139 -16.53 13.87 8.06
C PRO A 139 -17.32 12.55 8.16
N GLY A 140 -17.56 12.11 9.40
CA GLY A 140 -18.25 10.87 9.73
C GLY A 140 -18.43 10.71 11.23
N ASP A 141 -18.95 9.56 11.66
CA ASP A 141 -19.34 9.29 13.05
C ASP A 141 -18.21 9.52 14.08
N PHE A 142 -16.96 9.26 13.68
CA PHE A 142 -15.78 9.37 14.56
C PHE A 142 -14.93 10.63 14.30
N TYR A 143 -15.38 11.55 13.46
CA TYR A 143 -14.60 12.70 12.99
C TYR A 143 -14.48 13.80 14.05
N VAL A 144 -13.26 14.04 14.53
CA VAL A 144 -12.92 15.00 15.58
C VAL A 144 -11.61 15.70 15.24
N LEU A 145 -11.20 16.69 16.05
CA LEU A 145 -9.82 17.15 16.04
C LEU A 145 -8.95 16.11 16.76
N THR A 146 -8.08 15.41 16.04
CA THR A 146 -7.19 14.37 16.60
C THR A 146 -5.92 15.00 17.18
N HIS A 147 -5.28 14.34 18.15
CA HIS A 147 -3.98 14.80 18.65
C HIS A 147 -2.88 14.66 17.59
N GLY A 148 -2.94 13.65 16.71
CA GLY A 148 -2.09 13.56 15.52
C GLY A 148 -0.69 12.98 15.76
N ASN A 149 -0.11 13.20 16.95
CA ASN A 149 1.17 12.59 17.37
C ASN A 149 1.13 12.08 18.82
N ILE A 150 0.47 10.95 19.05
CA ILE A 150 0.23 10.38 20.38
C ILE A 150 1.32 9.38 20.83
N CYS A 151 2.58 9.59 20.44
CA CYS A 151 3.68 8.80 20.97
C CYS A 151 3.73 9.00 22.51
N PRO A 152 3.95 7.95 23.33
CA PRO A 152 3.90 8.03 24.78
C PRO A 152 4.90 8.99 25.44
N ASP A 153 5.91 9.47 24.71
CA ASP A 153 6.85 10.49 25.16
C ASP A 153 6.32 11.93 24.97
N ASN A 154 5.20 12.10 24.26
CA ASN A 154 4.55 13.39 24.04
C ASN A 154 3.59 13.76 25.18
N VAL A 155 4.04 13.53 26.40
CA VAL A 155 3.31 13.87 27.63
C VAL A 155 4.29 14.33 28.71
N PHE A 156 3.94 15.42 29.39
CA PHE A 156 4.55 15.73 30.67
C PHE A 156 3.74 15.10 31.79
N ASP A 157 4.41 14.27 32.59
CA ASP A 157 3.86 13.73 33.81
C ASP A 157 4.07 14.73 34.96
N HIS A 158 2.97 15.29 35.46
CA HIS A 158 2.96 16.13 36.66
C HIS A 158 2.56 15.26 37.85
N GLU A 159 3.48 14.38 38.28
CA GLU A 159 3.27 13.43 39.39
C GLU A 159 2.76 14.13 40.66
N ASP A 160 3.23 15.36 40.93
CA ASP A 160 2.82 16.18 42.08
C ASP A 160 1.33 16.52 42.08
N LYS A 161 0.68 16.46 40.92
CA LYS A 161 -0.71 16.85 40.68
C LYS A 161 -1.59 15.71 40.19
N ASP A 162 -1.04 14.51 40.02
CA ASP A 162 -1.72 13.37 39.40
C ASP A 162 -2.35 13.77 38.04
N LYS A 163 -1.54 14.44 37.20
CA LYS A 163 -1.99 15.01 35.91
C LYS A 163 -1.01 14.73 34.79
N LEU A 164 -1.56 14.28 33.67
CA LEU A 164 -0.86 14.23 32.40
C LEU A 164 -1.15 15.47 31.57
N GLN A 165 -0.10 16.12 31.06
CA GLN A 165 -0.20 17.21 30.12
C GLN A 165 0.29 16.75 28.75
N LEU A 166 -0.65 16.57 27.81
CA LEU A 166 -0.33 16.25 26.43
C LEU A 166 0.41 17.41 25.76
N ILE A 167 1.45 17.08 25.00
CA ILE A 167 2.28 18.02 24.25
C ILE A 167 2.50 17.49 22.84
N ASP A 168 3.25 18.25 22.02
CA ASP A 168 3.61 17.85 20.67
C ASP A 168 2.41 17.49 19.79
N PHE A 169 1.64 18.54 19.48
CA PHE A 169 0.49 18.53 18.58
C PHE A 169 0.91 18.54 17.10
N GLU A 170 2.08 17.97 16.78
CA GLU A 170 2.48 17.78 15.39
C GLU A 170 1.45 16.89 14.70
N TRP A 171 1.09 17.22 13.45
CA TRP A 171 0.08 16.51 12.68
C TRP A 171 -1.36 16.58 13.22
N VAL A 172 -1.65 17.46 14.20
CA VAL A 172 -3.03 17.78 14.58
C VAL A 172 -3.84 18.16 13.35
N ARG A 173 -4.97 17.50 13.20
CA ARG A 173 -5.91 17.73 12.11
C ARG A 173 -7.29 17.17 12.44
N PRO A 174 -8.32 17.61 11.72
CA PRO A 174 -9.58 16.87 11.68
C PRO A 174 -9.36 15.45 11.11
N GLY A 175 -9.96 14.44 11.74
CA GLY A 175 -9.88 13.04 11.32
C GLY A 175 -10.61 12.10 12.28
N SER A 176 -10.61 10.81 11.98
CA SER A 176 -11.20 9.80 12.85
C SER A 176 -10.46 9.74 14.19
N SER A 177 -11.17 9.85 15.30
CA SER A 177 -10.66 9.60 16.67
C SER A 177 -9.99 8.23 16.80
N LEU A 178 -10.39 7.25 15.99
CA LEU A 178 -9.82 5.90 16.04
C LEU A 178 -8.38 5.83 15.49
N LEU A 179 -7.92 6.88 14.78
CA LEU A 179 -6.50 7.00 14.44
C LEU A 179 -5.64 7.07 15.70
N ASP A 180 -6.11 7.74 16.75
CA ASP A 180 -5.43 7.79 18.03
C ASP A 180 -5.63 6.48 18.82
N ALA A 181 -6.84 5.88 18.76
CA ALA A 181 -7.16 4.63 19.46
C ALA A 181 -6.26 3.43 19.06
N THR A 182 -5.84 3.40 17.80
CA THR A 182 -5.09 2.26 17.22
C THR A 182 -3.60 2.26 17.56
N TYR A 183 -3.10 3.26 18.28
CA TYR A 183 -1.68 3.40 18.59
C TYR A 183 -1.09 2.17 19.26
N PHE A 184 -1.76 1.63 20.27
CA PHE A 184 -1.24 0.52 21.08
C PHE A 184 -0.98 -0.75 20.25
N ARG A 185 -1.68 -0.88 19.12
CA ARG A 185 -1.61 -2.04 18.24
C ARG A 185 -0.80 -1.78 16.98
N MET A 186 -0.99 -0.62 16.36
CA MET A 186 -0.32 -0.26 15.10
C MET A 186 1.06 0.35 15.35
N ASN A 187 1.30 0.85 16.57
CA ASN A 187 2.48 1.60 17.00
C ASN A 187 2.63 2.87 16.13
N PHE A 188 3.45 3.86 16.45
CA PHE A 188 3.82 4.88 15.43
C PHE A 188 5.10 4.44 14.74
N PRO A 189 5.31 4.73 13.43
CA PRO A 189 6.52 4.27 12.78
C PRO A 189 7.65 5.07 13.40
N THR A 190 7.65 6.37 13.20
CA THR A 190 8.70 7.31 13.61
C THR A 190 8.99 7.37 15.11
N CYS A 191 8.09 6.90 15.98
CA CYS A 191 8.25 6.93 17.44
C CYS A 191 9.49 6.10 17.85
N TRP A 192 10.57 6.76 18.26
CA TRP A 192 11.91 6.18 18.46
C TRP A 192 11.96 5.08 19.54
N CYS A 193 10.97 5.03 20.43
CA CYS A 193 10.85 4.06 21.52
C CYS A 193 9.78 2.98 21.30
N ALA A 194 9.16 2.90 20.11
CA ALA A 194 8.06 1.97 19.86
C ALA A 194 8.46 0.49 20.05
N LYS A 195 7.70 -0.22 20.90
CA LYS A 195 7.78 -1.66 21.17
C LYS A 195 6.38 -2.28 21.15
N ALA A 196 6.30 -3.60 21.14
CA ALA A 196 5.03 -4.31 21.21
C ALA A 196 4.49 -4.32 22.66
N LEU A 197 3.17 -4.42 22.78
CA LEU A 197 2.47 -4.68 24.04
C LEU A 197 1.86 -6.09 24.00
N PRO A 198 1.68 -6.77 25.15
CA PRO A 198 0.89 -7.98 25.21
C PRO A 198 -0.55 -7.72 24.73
N GLU A 199 -1.16 -8.71 24.07
CA GLU A 199 -2.50 -8.55 23.47
C GLU A 199 -3.55 -8.20 24.53
N GLU A 200 -3.47 -8.78 25.72
CA GLU A 200 -4.36 -8.49 26.84
C GLU A 200 -4.31 -7.02 27.28
N VAL A 201 -3.12 -6.41 27.25
CA VAL A 201 -2.92 -4.99 27.57
C VAL A 201 -3.49 -4.12 26.45
N ILE A 202 -3.29 -4.51 25.19
CA ILE A 202 -3.86 -3.80 24.03
C ILE A 202 -5.40 -3.79 24.14
N LEU A 203 -6.02 -4.94 24.39
CA LEU A 203 -7.48 -5.06 24.49
C LEU A 203 -8.05 -4.24 25.64
N GLU A 204 -7.36 -4.19 26.79
CA GLU A 204 -7.75 -3.35 27.93
C GLU A 204 -7.72 -1.86 27.56
N LEU A 205 -6.60 -1.38 26.99
CA LEU A 205 -6.42 0.02 26.60
C LEU A 205 -7.38 0.46 25.49
N GLU A 206 -7.60 -0.38 24.48
CA GLU A 206 -8.59 -0.15 23.42
C GLU A 206 -10.01 -0.06 24.02
N GLY A 207 -10.34 -0.93 24.98
CA GLY A 207 -11.60 -0.91 25.72
C GLY A 207 -11.79 0.38 26.52
N LEU A 208 -10.78 0.81 27.27
CA LEU A 208 -10.80 2.07 28.04
C LEU A 208 -10.96 3.29 27.13
N TYR A 209 -10.25 3.33 26.00
CA TYR A 209 -10.40 4.40 25.02
C TYR A 209 -11.83 4.44 24.48
N ARG A 210 -12.37 3.30 24.05
CA ARG A 210 -13.74 3.17 23.52
C ARG A 210 -14.78 3.64 24.53
N GLN A 211 -14.66 3.23 25.80
CA GLN A 211 -15.56 3.66 26.87
C GLN A 211 -15.50 5.16 27.11
N THR A 212 -14.29 5.74 27.08
CA THR A 212 -14.07 7.18 27.27
C THR A 212 -14.78 7.99 26.19
N ILE A 213 -14.59 7.62 24.91
CA ILE A 213 -15.21 8.36 23.80
C ILE A 213 -16.72 8.14 23.70
N ALA A 214 -17.28 7.05 24.25
CA ALA A 214 -18.72 6.77 24.21
C ALA A 214 -19.61 7.81 24.89
N SER A 215 -19.03 8.62 25.77
CA SER A 215 -19.69 9.79 26.36
C SER A 215 -20.00 10.88 25.32
N LYS A 216 -19.21 10.98 24.24
CA LYS A 216 -19.31 12.01 23.19
C LYS A 216 -19.64 11.47 21.80
N ILE A 217 -19.17 10.27 21.47
CA ILE A 217 -19.30 9.63 20.17
C ILE A 217 -20.20 8.39 20.34
N LYS A 218 -21.50 8.55 20.15
CA LYS A 218 -22.48 7.46 20.37
C LYS A 218 -22.29 6.28 19.42
N ALA A 219 -21.74 6.51 18.22
CA ALA A 219 -21.39 5.45 17.28
C ALA A 219 -20.38 4.45 17.85
N SER A 220 -19.59 4.83 18.86
CA SER A 220 -18.69 3.89 19.55
C SER A 220 -19.43 2.80 20.32
N LEU A 221 -20.73 2.96 20.61
CA LEU A 221 -21.55 1.91 21.25
C LEU A 221 -22.09 0.88 20.24
N ASP A 222 -21.99 1.15 18.95
CA ASP A 222 -22.35 0.23 17.87
C ASP A 222 -21.11 -0.55 17.45
N ASP A 223 -21.11 -1.87 17.73
CA ASP A 223 -19.97 -2.74 17.41
C ASP A 223 -19.66 -2.78 15.93
N ALA A 224 -20.67 -2.78 15.05
CA ALA A 224 -20.43 -2.86 13.61
C ALA A 224 -19.73 -1.59 13.11
N LYS A 225 -20.26 -0.42 13.47
CA LYS A 225 -19.68 0.88 13.10
C LYS A 225 -18.30 1.09 13.69
N TYR A 226 -18.11 0.72 14.95
CA TYR A 226 -16.83 0.81 15.63
C TYR A 226 -15.81 -0.08 14.95
N ASN A 227 -16.12 -1.37 14.75
CA ASN A 227 -15.19 -2.34 14.16
C ASN A 227 -14.82 -1.96 12.72
N GLU A 228 -15.77 -1.45 11.94
CA GLU A 228 -15.52 -0.95 10.58
C GLU A 228 -14.54 0.22 10.58
N SER A 229 -14.83 1.24 11.40
CA SER A 229 -13.99 2.44 11.49
C SER A 229 -12.63 2.15 12.14
N TYR A 230 -12.56 1.18 13.06
CA TYR A 230 -11.33 0.75 13.71
C TYR A 230 -10.42 -0.01 12.74
N ALA A 231 -10.98 -0.95 11.98
CA ALA A 231 -10.25 -1.64 10.91
C ALA A 231 -9.74 -0.65 9.85
N ALA A 232 -10.55 0.35 9.50
CA ALA A 232 -10.15 1.42 8.60
C ALA A 232 -8.97 2.24 9.18
N ALA A 233 -9.02 2.63 10.45
CA ALA A 233 -7.91 3.33 11.10
C ALA A 233 -6.60 2.51 11.13
N CYS A 234 -6.68 1.19 11.39
CA CYS A 234 -5.53 0.30 11.25
C CYS A 234 -5.00 0.26 9.81
N GLY A 235 -5.91 0.15 8.82
CA GLY A 235 -5.57 0.21 7.40
C GLY A 235 -4.88 1.53 7.02
N PHE A 236 -5.35 2.66 7.56
CA PHE A 236 -4.78 3.98 7.32
C PHE A 236 -3.33 4.05 7.83
N TRP A 237 -3.06 3.57 9.04
CA TRP A 237 -1.70 3.53 9.57
C TRP A 237 -0.78 2.57 8.82
N LEU A 238 -1.32 1.47 8.30
CA LEU A 238 -0.56 0.59 7.43
C LEU A 238 -0.18 1.33 6.14
N LEU A 239 -1.14 1.93 5.44
CA LEU A 239 -0.93 2.65 4.18
C LEU A 239 0.00 3.85 4.33
N SER A 240 -0.21 4.68 5.36
CA SER A 240 0.61 5.87 5.63
C SER A 240 2.06 5.53 5.98
N SER A 241 2.30 4.32 6.48
CA SER A 241 3.65 3.85 6.82
C SER A 241 4.43 3.24 5.65
N MET A 242 3.77 2.89 4.54
CA MET A 242 4.40 2.22 3.39
C MET A 242 5.59 2.99 2.79
N PRO A 243 5.59 4.33 2.68
CA PRO A 243 6.76 5.07 2.21
C PRO A 243 8.03 4.81 3.05
N PHE A 244 7.89 4.56 4.36
CA PHE A 244 9.04 4.24 5.21
C PHE A 244 9.63 2.87 4.92
N ALA A 245 8.82 1.91 4.43
CA ALA A 245 9.30 0.58 4.03
C ALA A 245 10.37 0.65 2.94
N LEU A 246 10.31 1.68 2.08
CA LEU A 246 11.29 1.89 1.02
C LEU A 246 12.68 2.24 1.55
N ARG A 247 12.76 2.93 2.69
CA ARG A 247 14.03 3.32 3.33
C ARG A 247 14.74 2.11 3.92
N ILE A 248 13.98 1.23 4.55
CA ILE A 248 14.49 0.05 5.27
C ILE A 248 14.63 -1.20 4.38
N MET A 249 14.29 -1.05 3.10
CA MET A 249 14.20 -2.14 2.13
C MET A 249 15.54 -2.85 2.00
N ASP A 250 16.61 -2.13 1.69
CA ASP A 250 17.92 -2.73 1.42
C ASP A 250 18.82 -2.76 2.66
N LYS A 251 18.72 -1.78 3.55
CA LYS A 251 19.42 -1.73 4.85
C LYS A 251 18.44 -1.26 5.92
N ASP A 252 18.41 -1.93 7.08
CA ASP A 252 17.59 -1.45 8.20
C ASP A 252 18.13 -0.13 8.75
N GLU A 253 17.25 0.66 9.35
CA GLU A 253 17.58 1.97 9.91
C GLU A 253 17.10 2.02 11.36
N CYS A 254 17.93 2.60 12.24
CA CYS A 254 17.45 3.10 13.51
C CYS A 254 17.07 4.56 13.32
N TRP A 255 15.87 4.94 13.74
CA TRP A 255 15.48 6.34 13.75
C TRP A 255 16.14 7.05 14.94
N PRO A 256 16.57 8.31 14.77
CA PRO A 256 17.28 9.03 15.82
C PRO A 256 16.37 9.18 17.03
N SER A 257 16.93 8.93 18.22
CA SER A 257 16.34 9.42 19.45
C SER A 257 16.66 10.92 19.60
N GLY A 258 15.88 11.62 20.41
CA GLY A 258 16.38 12.84 21.04
C GLY A 258 17.59 12.56 21.96
N PRO A 259 18.07 13.57 22.70
CA PRO A 259 19.09 13.37 23.72
C PRO A 259 18.65 12.27 24.71
N VAL A 260 19.44 11.21 24.83
CA VAL A 260 19.21 10.14 25.82
C VAL A 260 20.09 10.38 27.05
N PRO A 261 19.56 10.25 28.27
CA PRO A 261 20.37 10.26 29.48
C PRO A 261 21.46 9.19 29.48
N VAL A 262 22.54 9.42 30.23
CA VAL A 262 23.70 8.49 30.31
C VAL A 262 23.31 7.11 30.84
N ASP A 263 22.29 7.05 31.68
CA ASP A 263 21.70 5.86 32.29
C ASP A 263 20.50 5.29 31.52
N SER A 264 20.23 5.79 30.30
CA SER A 264 19.12 5.32 29.48
C SER A 264 19.28 3.83 29.12
N LEU A 265 18.17 3.09 29.25
CA LEU A 265 18.06 1.71 28.77
C LEU A 265 17.88 1.62 27.24
N TRP A 266 17.82 2.76 26.54
CA TRP A 266 17.63 2.79 25.09
C TRP A 266 18.90 2.34 24.35
N LYS A 267 18.73 1.35 23.46
CA LYS A 267 19.80 0.79 22.63
C LYS A 267 19.42 0.85 21.16
N GLN A 268 20.35 1.29 20.31
CA GLN A 268 20.11 1.48 18.89
C GLN A 268 19.73 0.16 18.20
N GLU A 269 20.46 -0.91 18.52
CA GLU A 269 20.26 -2.25 17.97
C GLU A 269 18.92 -2.89 18.34
N ALA A 270 18.28 -2.42 19.43
CA ALA A 270 16.96 -2.87 19.84
C ALA A 270 15.82 -2.03 19.21
N ASN A 271 16.12 -0.93 18.52
CA ASN A 271 15.14 0.06 18.05
C ASN A 271 15.15 0.25 16.53
N LEU A 272 15.45 -0.82 15.81
CA LEU A 272 15.40 -0.85 14.36
C LEU A 272 13.98 -0.78 13.80
N ALA A 273 13.86 -0.35 12.54
CA ALA A 273 12.58 -0.05 11.92
C ALA A 273 11.90 -1.27 11.26
N ARG A 274 12.63 -2.30 10.79
CA ARG A 274 12.00 -3.52 10.20
C ARG A 274 11.06 -4.25 11.16
N PRO A 275 11.41 -4.51 12.44
CA PRO A 275 10.48 -5.15 13.37
C PRO A 275 9.16 -4.38 13.53
N ARG A 276 9.21 -3.04 13.51
CA ARG A 276 8.03 -2.17 13.61
C ARG A 276 7.14 -2.24 12.37
N PHE A 277 7.75 -2.28 11.18
CA PHE A 277 7.03 -2.46 9.93
C PHE A 277 6.33 -3.83 9.87
N ILE A 278 7.02 -4.89 10.31
CA ILE A 278 6.47 -6.24 10.40
C ILE A 278 5.31 -6.29 11.39
N SER A 279 5.47 -5.71 12.58
CA SER A 279 4.44 -5.66 13.62
C SER A 279 3.16 -4.98 13.11
N ARG A 280 3.26 -3.89 12.33
CA ARG A 280 2.11 -3.23 11.69
C ARG A 280 1.36 -4.13 10.71
N LEU A 281 2.09 -4.85 9.86
CA LEU A 281 1.48 -5.80 8.93
C LEU A 281 0.71 -6.87 9.70
N GLN A 282 1.32 -7.44 10.74
CA GLN A 282 0.71 -8.46 11.60
C GLN A 282 -0.56 -7.93 12.31
N ALA A 283 -0.46 -6.75 12.93
CA ALA A 283 -1.56 -6.07 13.60
C ALA A 283 -2.76 -5.83 12.67
N PHE A 284 -2.53 -5.25 11.49
CA PHE A 284 -3.58 -5.03 10.50
C PHE A 284 -4.23 -6.34 10.05
N ILE A 285 -3.42 -7.37 9.74
CA ILE A 285 -3.92 -8.69 9.33
C ILE A 285 -4.80 -9.30 10.43
N GLN A 286 -4.40 -9.19 11.69
CA GLN A 286 -5.16 -9.69 12.84
C GLN A 286 -6.52 -8.99 12.95
N VAL A 287 -6.56 -7.65 12.95
CA VAL A 287 -7.80 -6.87 13.05
C VAL A 287 -8.74 -7.15 11.88
N SER A 288 -8.20 -7.15 10.66
CA SER A 288 -8.99 -7.46 9.45
C SER A 288 -9.55 -8.89 9.48
N LYS A 289 -8.83 -9.87 10.04
CA LYS A 289 -9.35 -11.23 10.26
C LYS A 289 -10.45 -11.26 11.32
N ALA A 290 -10.22 -10.61 12.46
CA ALA A 290 -11.15 -10.60 13.59
C ALA A 290 -12.53 -10.03 13.19
N TYR A 291 -12.54 -8.94 12.41
CA TYR A 291 -13.79 -8.29 11.98
C TYR A 291 -14.26 -8.72 10.59
N ASN A 292 -13.49 -9.55 9.89
CA ASN A 292 -13.78 -9.99 8.53
C ASN A 292 -14.04 -8.83 7.55
N LEU A 293 -13.16 -7.82 7.58
CA LEU A 293 -13.22 -6.61 6.75
C LEU A 293 -11.95 -6.44 5.91
N LEU A 294 -11.96 -5.57 4.90
CA LEU A 294 -10.78 -5.19 4.09
C LEU A 294 -10.02 -6.40 3.52
N HIS A 295 -10.75 -7.33 2.89
CA HIS A 295 -10.22 -8.61 2.43
C HIS A 295 -9.06 -8.48 1.44
N HIS A 296 -9.15 -7.51 0.53
CA HIS A 296 -8.17 -7.34 -0.52
C HIS A 296 -6.87 -6.73 0.02
N SER A 297 -6.99 -5.73 0.88
CA SER A 297 -5.91 -5.08 1.61
C SER A 297 -5.24 -6.06 2.57
N ARG A 298 -6.02 -6.91 3.26
CA ARG A 298 -5.49 -8.00 4.08
C ARG A 298 -4.64 -8.96 3.27
N LYS A 299 -5.16 -9.44 2.14
CA LYS A 299 -4.42 -10.36 1.26
C LYS A 299 -3.12 -9.71 0.77
N SER A 300 -3.16 -8.41 0.43
CA SER A 300 -1.97 -7.63 0.05
C SER A 300 -0.96 -7.53 1.20
N ALA A 301 -1.42 -7.27 2.42
CA ALA A 301 -0.58 -7.23 3.61
C ALA A 301 0.04 -8.59 3.93
N GLU A 302 -0.72 -9.69 3.83
CA GLU A 302 -0.20 -11.07 4.01
C GLU A 302 0.91 -11.39 3.00
N GLN A 303 0.72 -11.01 1.73
CA GLN A 303 1.74 -11.20 0.69
C GLN A 303 2.98 -10.33 0.95
N THR A 304 2.78 -9.09 1.41
CA THR A 304 3.87 -8.18 1.74
C THR A 304 4.66 -8.70 2.95
N LEU A 305 3.99 -9.21 3.96
CA LEU A 305 4.61 -9.83 5.13
C LEU A 305 5.45 -11.05 4.75
N ALA A 306 4.91 -11.94 3.92
CA ALA A 306 5.67 -13.08 3.40
C ALA A 306 6.92 -12.63 2.63
N LYS A 307 6.80 -11.62 1.77
CA LYS A 307 7.93 -11.06 1.03
C LYS A 307 8.94 -10.31 1.90
N ALA A 308 8.50 -9.69 2.99
CA ALA A 308 9.39 -9.08 3.97
C ALA A 308 10.30 -10.14 4.61
N TYR A 309 9.74 -11.26 5.07
CA TYR A 309 10.52 -12.36 5.63
C TYR A 309 11.41 -13.08 4.60
N GLU A 310 11.00 -13.18 3.33
CA GLU A 310 11.88 -13.69 2.27
C GLU A 310 13.09 -12.78 2.01
N LYS A 311 12.93 -11.46 2.17
CA LYS A 311 13.97 -10.47 1.84
C LYS A 311 14.88 -10.14 3.03
N TRP A 312 14.33 -10.14 4.23
CA TRP A 312 15.02 -9.78 5.47
C TRP A 312 15.20 -11.04 6.31
N ASP A 313 16.29 -11.76 6.08
CA ASP A 313 16.65 -12.97 6.82
C ASP A 313 16.99 -12.68 8.30
N ASP A 314 17.30 -11.43 8.61
CA ASP A 314 17.51 -10.89 9.96
C ASP A 314 16.24 -10.37 10.64
N ALA A 315 15.09 -10.39 9.96
CA ALA A 315 13.84 -9.86 10.49
C ALA A 315 13.39 -10.59 11.76
N LYS A 316 13.33 -9.85 12.86
CA LYS A 316 12.79 -10.32 14.14
C LYS A 316 11.40 -9.71 14.40
N PRO A 317 10.55 -10.39 15.18
CA PRO A 317 9.37 -9.74 15.77
C PRO A 317 9.77 -8.49 16.56
N LEU A 318 8.84 -7.57 16.72
CA LEU A 318 9.03 -6.42 17.60
C LEU A 318 8.99 -6.90 19.05
N ASP A 319 10.06 -6.64 19.81
CA ASP A 319 10.11 -7.03 21.22
C ASP A 319 9.03 -6.33 22.04
N LEU A 320 8.61 -6.97 23.13
CA LEU A 320 7.80 -6.32 24.16
C LEU A 320 8.60 -5.23 24.87
N TYR A 321 7.91 -4.22 25.42
CA TYR A 321 8.55 -3.29 26.38
C TYR A 321 9.15 -4.08 27.56
N PRO A 322 10.29 -3.64 28.14
CA PRO A 322 10.96 -4.35 29.24
C PRO A 322 10.05 -4.69 30.43
N ALA A 323 9.05 -3.86 30.71
CA ALA A 323 8.05 -4.10 31.76
C ALA A 323 7.20 -5.38 31.56
N PHE A 324 7.15 -5.90 30.34
CA PHE A 324 6.35 -7.08 29.96
C PHE A 324 7.20 -8.28 29.51
N GLN A 325 8.51 -8.29 29.79
CA GLN A 325 9.44 -9.36 29.37
C GLN A 325 9.62 -10.50 30.40
N ASN A 326 8.72 -10.62 31.37
CA ASN A 326 8.85 -11.57 32.50
C ASN A 326 8.15 -12.91 32.26
#